data_AF-A0A6C0J195-F1
#
_entry.id   AF-A0A6C0J195-F1
#
_cell.length_a   1.000
_cell.length_b   1.000
_cell.length_c   1.000
_cell.angle_alpha   90.00
_cell.angle_beta   90.00
_cell.angle_gamma   90.00
#
_symmetry.space_group_name_H-M   'P 1'
#
loop_
_entity.id
_entity.type
_entity.pdbx_description
1 polymer ?
#
loop_
_entity_poly.entity_id
_entity_poly.type
_entity_poly.pdbx_seq_one_letter_code
_entity_poly.pdbx_strand_id
1 'polypeptide(L)'
;MASLRLDVVNNQNNLVKSWKGEIDKDGKTRIIESYLNNGKPINEELSTRERLEELLFRCFNFTSKLCNYDELVGENSENLFCKKLRGSESVNDHHCAGSVQYNVKNEYLFLYLEIMFWNKYKVVYNHTLQNKEIDVRRSSGVVEKAFIGDYGLRWSNRKNEFLVKVLFEDKTLEKHITLLQVKELNPELEIKPIIDDIEDLPDWVNEIYSEWKQFIKENFKY
;
A
#
# COMPACT_ATOMS: atom_id res chain seq x y z
N MET A 1 -21.48 13.92 -24.25
CA MET A 1 -22.09 12.73 -23.62
C MET A 1 -21.53 12.63 -22.22
N ALA A 2 -22.39 12.53 -21.20
CA ALA A 2 -21.95 12.35 -19.83
C ALA A 2 -21.55 10.88 -19.62
N SER A 3 -20.29 10.62 -19.28
CA SER A 3 -19.89 9.28 -18.83
C SER A 3 -20.30 9.13 -17.37
N LEU A 4 -20.96 8.02 -17.04
CA LEU A 4 -21.34 7.68 -15.68
C LEU A 4 -20.52 6.47 -15.23
N ARG A 5 -19.90 6.55 -14.05
CA ARG A 5 -19.31 5.37 -13.41
C ARG A 5 -20.44 4.49 -12.86
N LEU A 6 -20.44 3.21 -13.22
CA LEU A 6 -21.38 2.23 -12.72
C LEU A 6 -20.64 1.22 -11.88
N ASP A 7 -20.98 1.17 -10.61
CA ASP A 7 -20.41 0.24 -9.65
C ASP A 7 -21.41 -0.90 -9.45
N VAL A 8 -21.05 -2.10 -9.92
CA VAL A 8 -21.90 -3.30 -9.80
C VAL A 8 -21.46 -4.07 -8.56
N VAL A 9 -22.38 -4.12 -7.59
CA VAL A 9 -22.20 -4.79 -6.31
C VAL A 9 -22.36 -6.30 -6.49
N ASN A 10 -21.38 -7.09 -6.04
CA ASN A 10 -21.59 -8.53 -5.83
C ASN A 10 -21.73 -8.82 -4.33
N ASN A 11 -22.98 -8.93 -3.87
CA ASN A 11 -23.36 -9.15 -2.47
C ASN A 11 -22.80 -10.47 -1.87
N GLN A 12 -22.34 -11.41 -2.69
CA GLN A 12 -21.76 -12.66 -2.21
C GLN A 12 -20.28 -12.51 -1.81
N ASN A 13 -19.63 -11.43 -2.25
CA ASN A 13 -18.18 -11.41 -2.44
C ASN A 13 -17.48 -10.10 -2.00
N ASN A 14 -18.24 -9.10 -1.53
CA ASN A 14 -17.76 -7.83 -0.95
C ASN A 14 -16.80 -7.01 -1.85
N LEU A 15 -16.90 -7.18 -3.16
CA LEU A 15 -16.12 -6.45 -4.17
C LEU A 15 -17.04 -5.74 -5.17
N VAL A 16 -16.66 -4.52 -5.54
CA VAL A 16 -17.34 -3.74 -6.57
C VAL A 16 -16.58 -3.80 -7.89
N LYS A 17 -17.31 -4.09 -8.96
CA LYS A 17 -16.81 -3.99 -10.34
C LYS A 17 -17.11 -2.57 -10.84
N SER A 18 -16.10 -1.78 -11.19
CA SER A 18 -16.31 -0.46 -11.80
C SER A 18 -16.38 -0.54 -13.32
N TRP A 19 -17.45 0.01 -13.88
CA TRP A 19 -17.73 0.05 -15.31
C TRP A 19 -17.94 1.49 -15.77
N LYS A 20 -17.65 1.75 -17.04
CA LYS A 20 -18.15 2.93 -17.74
C LYS A 20 -19.54 2.65 -18.28
N GLY A 21 -20.48 3.48 -17.88
CA GLY A 21 -21.83 3.57 -18.40
C GLY A 21 -22.09 4.85 -19.17
N GLU A 22 -23.10 4.82 -20.03
CA GLU A 22 -23.78 6.01 -20.54
C GLU A 22 -25.25 5.92 -20.18
N ILE A 23 -25.86 7.08 -19.97
CA ILE A 23 -27.31 7.20 -19.89
C ILE A 23 -27.80 7.39 -21.32
N ASP A 24 -28.61 6.46 -21.82
CA ASP A 24 -29.21 6.59 -23.14
C ASP A 24 -30.29 7.68 -23.17
N LYS A 25 -30.85 7.93 -24.36
CA LYS A 25 -31.86 8.98 -24.56
C LYS A 25 -33.16 8.74 -23.79
N ASP A 26 -33.39 7.52 -23.32
CA ASP A 26 -34.56 7.11 -22.56
C ASP A 26 -34.30 7.11 -21.04
N GLY A 27 -33.12 7.61 -20.61
CA GLY A 27 -32.72 7.64 -19.21
C GLY A 27 -32.27 6.28 -18.67
N LYS A 28 -32.11 5.26 -19.54
CA LYS A 28 -31.65 3.94 -19.13
C LYS A 28 -30.12 3.87 -19.17
N THR A 29 -29.59 3.28 -18.10
CA THR A 29 -28.17 3.08 -17.92
C THR A 29 -27.68 1.91 -18.78
N ARG A 30 -26.71 2.16 -19.67
CA ARG A 30 -26.08 1.14 -20.52
C ARG A 30 -24.60 1.00 -20.17
N ILE A 31 -24.18 -0.22 -19.82
CA ILE A 31 -22.77 -0.59 -19.58
C ILE A 31 -22.07 -0.71 -20.93
N ILE A 32 -20.87 -0.11 -21.06
CA ILE A 32 -20.16 -0.01 -22.34
C ILE A 32 -18.74 -0.56 -22.26
N GLU A 33 -18.09 -0.45 -21.10
CA GLU A 33 -16.71 -0.92 -20.94
C GLU A 33 -16.35 -1.14 -19.46
N SER A 34 -15.54 -2.15 -19.17
CA SER A 34 -14.80 -2.27 -17.89
C SER A 34 -13.34 -1.90 -18.15
N TYR A 35 -12.89 -0.78 -17.57
CA TYR A 35 -11.50 -0.35 -17.67
C TYR A 35 -10.53 -1.23 -16.90
N LEU A 36 -11.04 -2.05 -15.98
CA LEU A 36 -10.21 -2.83 -15.05
C LEU A 36 -9.76 -4.17 -15.63
N ASN A 37 -10.14 -4.54 -16.86
CA ASN A 37 -9.87 -5.90 -17.35
C ASN A 37 -9.71 -6.07 -18.87
N ASN A 38 -9.43 -5.00 -19.65
CA ASN A 38 -9.49 -5.05 -21.13
C ASN A 38 -10.82 -5.68 -21.63
N GLY A 39 -11.93 -5.43 -20.93
CA GLY A 39 -13.23 -6.04 -21.25
C GLY A 39 -13.46 -7.48 -20.75
N LYS A 40 -12.57 -8.07 -19.95
CA LYS A 40 -12.82 -9.39 -19.34
C LYS A 40 -13.71 -9.30 -18.08
N PRO A 41 -14.65 -10.22 -17.87
CA PRO A 41 -15.34 -10.33 -16.58
C PRO A 41 -14.32 -10.68 -15.48
N ILE A 42 -14.41 -10.06 -14.29
CA ILE A 42 -13.72 -10.60 -13.11
C ILE A 42 -14.27 -12.01 -12.89
N ASN A 43 -13.38 -13.02 -12.89
CA ASN A 43 -13.75 -14.40 -12.73
C ASN A 43 -14.35 -14.59 -11.33
N GLU A 44 -15.62 -14.96 -11.27
CA GLU A 44 -16.37 -15.13 -10.01
C GLU A 44 -15.90 -16.36 -9.23
N GLU A 45 -15.12 -17.25 -9.87
CA GLU A 45 -14.47 -18.40 -9.27
C GLU A 45 -13.25 -18.05 -8.41
N LEU A 46 -12.73 -16.81 -8.48
CA LEU A 46 -11.56 -16.42 -7.67
C LEU A 46 -11.89 -16.40 -6.18
N SER A 47 -10.99 -16.94 -5.38
CA SER A 47 -11.02 -16.86 -3.92
C SER A 47 -10.81 -15.41 -3.43
N THR A 48 -11.21 -15.12 -2.18
CA THR A 48 -10.96 -13.81 -1.55
C THR A 48 -9.48 -13.42 -1.62
N ARG A 49 -8.58 -14.38 -1.41
CA ARG A 49 -7.13 -14.15 -1.50
C ARG A 49 -6.72 -13.67 -2.90
N GLU A 50 -7.08 -14.39 -3.96
CA GLU A 50 -6.71 -14.03 -5.33
C GLU A 50 -7.23 -12.65 -5.72
N ARG A 51 -8.44 -12.31 -5.26
CA ARG A 51 -9.02 -10.98 -5.50
C ARG A 51 -8.27 -9.86 -4.78
N LEU A 52 -7.84 -10.10 -3.55
CA LEU A 52 -7.00 -9.15 -2.81
C LEU A 52 -5.60 -9.04 -3.43
N GLU A 53 -5.05 -10.12 -3.99
CA GLU A 53 -3.79 -10.10 -4.74
C GLU A 53 -3.90 -9.24 -6.01
N GLU A 54 -5.02 -9.34 -6.74
CA GLU A 54 -5.31 -8.50 -7.91
C GLU A 54 -5.46 -7.03 -7.50
N LEU A 55 -6.22 -6.75 -6.43
CA LEU A 55 -6.38 -5.41 -5.90
C LEU A 55 -5.05 -4.79 -5.49
N LEU A 56 -4.21 -5.55 -4.78
CA LEU A 56 -2.88 -5.12 -4.38
C LEU A 56 -1.98 -4.81 -5.59
N PHE A 57 -2.11 -5.58 -6.67
CA PHE A 57 -1.38 -5.28 -7.90
C PHE A 57 -1.84 -3.96 -8.53
N ARG A 58 -3.16 -3.74 -8.62
CA ARG A 58 -3.75 -2.55 -9.24
C ARG A 58 -3.42 -1.28 -8.47
N CYS A 59 -3.50 -1.30 -7.14
CA CYS A 59 -3.31 -0.09 -6.34
C CYS A 59 -1.86 0.40 -6.33
N PHE A 60 -0.91 -0.36 -6.87
CA PHE A 60 0.47 0.06 -7.08
C PHE A 60 0.86 0.23 -8.56
N ASN A 61 -0.02 -0.11 -9.51
CA ASN A 61 0.28 -0.12 -10.93
C ASN A 61 -0.64 0.85 -11.70
N PHE A 62 -0.24 2.12 -11.73
CA PHE A 62 -0.96 3.17 -12.45
C PHE A 62 -0.38 3.37 -13.85
N THR A 63 -1.27 3.59 -14.82
CA THR A 63 -0.88 4.29 -16.04
C THR A 63 -1.06 5.79 -15.79
N SER A 64 -0.08 6.61 -16.19
CA SER A 64 0.07 8.04 -15.85
C SER A 64 -1.09 8.99 -16.20
N LYS A 65 -2.23 8.48 -16.67
CA LYS A 65 -3.37 9.25 -17.14
C LYS A 65 -4.64 9.10 -16.29
N LEU A 66 -4.72 8.11 -15.40
CA LEU A 66 -5.91 7.85 -14.59
C LEU A 66 -5.53 7.38 -13.18
N CYS A 67 -5.84 8.20 -12.18
CA CYS A 67 -5.82 7.81 -10.77
C CYS A 67 -7.09 6.99 -10.50
N ASN A 68 -7.02 5.68 -10.69
CA ASN A 68 -8.13 4.80 -10.33
C ASN A 68 -8.06 4.53 -8.82
N TYR A 69 -9.18 4.75 -8.12
CA TYR A 69 -9.34 4.28 -6.76
C TYR A 69 -9.80 2.83 -6.82
N ASP A 70 -8.98 1.94 -6.29
CA ASP A 70 -9.29 0.52 -6.15
C ASP A 70 -10.29 0.33 -4.99
N GLU A 71 -11.34 -0.47 -5.20
CA GLU A 71 -12.53 -0.47 -4.34
C GLU A 71 -12.84 -1.83 -3.68
N LEU A 72 -12.99 -1.84 -2.36
CA LEU A 72 -13.55 -2.92 -1.53
C LEU A 72 -14.95 -2.52 -1.03
N VAL A 73 -15.91 -2.36 -1.95
CA VAL A 73 -17.26 -1.94 -1.62
C VAL A 73 -18.19 -3.15 -1.69
N GLY A 74 -18.96 -3.41 -0.62
CA GLY A 74 -19.86 -4.56 -0.52
C GLY A 74 -21.35 -4.22 -0.65
N GLU A 75 -21.74 -2.97 -0.39
CA GLU A 75 -23.09 -2.42 -0.51
C GLU A 75 -22.96 -0.89 -0.72
N ASN A 76 -24.06 -0.20 -1.08
CA ASN A 76 -24.25 1.25 -1.29
C ASN A 76 -23.06 2.17 -0.94
N SER A 77 -22.84 3.19 -1.78
CA SER A 77 -21.80 4.21 -1.65
C SER A 77 -21.85 5.11 -0.40
N GLU A 78 -22.68 4.77 0.58
CA GLU A 78 -22.75 5.41 1.87
C GLU A 78 -21.68 4.81 2.82
N ASN A 79 -20.95 5.66 3.55
CA ASN A 79 -19.88 5.27 4.47
C ASN A 79 -18.62 4.65 3.81
N LEU A 80 -18.20 5.24 2.69
CA LEU A 80 -16.93 4.91 2.05
C LEU A 80 -15.76 5.64 2.73
N PHE A 81 -14.74 4.88 3.10
CA PHE A 81 -13.46 5.37 3.57
C PHE A 81 -12.45 5.25 2.44
N CYS A 82 -11.57 6.23 2.29
CA CYS A 82 -10.39 6.12 1.45
C CYS A 82 -9.17 6.09 2.36
N LYS A 83 -8.37 5.03 2.28
CA LYS A 83 -7.17 4.87 3.09
C LYS A 83 -6.03 4.35 2.24
N LYS A 84 -4.83 4.82 2.55
CA LYS A 84 -3.60 4.32 1.96
C LYS A 84 -3.09 3.14 2.79
N LEU A 85 -2.65 2.06 2.15
CA LEU A 85 -1.98 0.96 2.84
C LEU A 85 -0.77 1.50 3.62
N ARG A 86 -0.68 1.20 4.91
CA ARG A 86 0.39 1.68 5.80
C ARG A 86 1.77 1.26 5.26
N GLY A 87 2.67 2.21 5.06
CA GLY A 87 4.03 1.98 4.56
C GLY A 87 4.16 2.02 3.02
N SER A 88 3.09 2.29 2.28
CA SER A 88 3.08 2.37 0.81
C SER A 88 4.07 3.39 0.23
N GLU A 89 4.28 4.49 0.93
CA GLU A 89 5.25 5.55 0.59
C GLU A 89 6.71 5.12 0.68
N SER A 90 7.01 4.01 1.36
CA SER A 90 8.34 3.40 1.29
C SER A 90 8.59 2.68 -0.05
N VAL A 91 7.52 2.32 -0.78
CA VAL A 91 7.57 1.55 -2.02
C VAL A 91 7.34 2.42 -3.25
N ASN A 92 6.35 3.31 -3.20
CA ASN A 92 5.97 4.18 -4.31
C ASN A 92 5.49 5.55 -3.78
N ASP A 93 6.16 6.60 -4.24
CA ASP A 93 5.92 8.00 -3.85
C ASP A 93 4.74 8.65 -4.58
N HIS A 94 4.12 7.94 -5.53
CA HIS A 94 2.91 8.43 -6.18
C HIS A 94 1.80 8.61 -5.13
N HIS A 95 1.17 9.79 -5.10
CA HIS A 95 0.18 10.15 -4.08
C HIS A 95 -1.00 9.17 -3.98
N CYS A 96 -1.40 8.55 -5.09
CA CYS A 96 -2.46 7.51 -5.11
C CYS A 96 -1.97 6.08 -4.82
N ALA A 97 -0.66 5.82 -4.75
CA ALA A 97 -0.18 4.44 -4.59
C ALA A 97 -0.63 3.81 -3.28
N GLY A 98 -1.13 2.58 -3.33
CA GLY A 98 -1.71 1.89 -2.18
C GLY A 98 -3.01 2.51 -1.66
N SER A 99 -3.64 3.45 -2.37
CA SER A 99 -4.93 4.02 -1.95
C SER A 99 -6.06 3.07 -2.32
N VAL A 100 -6.88 2.72 -1.33
CA VAL A 100 -8.04 1.84 -1.49
C VAL A 100 -9.24 2.49 -0.85
N GLN A 101 -10.36 2.47 -1.56
CA GLN A 101 -11.64 2.92 -1.06
C GLN A 101 -12.45 1.71 -0.61
N TYR A 102 -13.03 1.75 0.57
CA TYR A 102 -13.74 0.60 1.15
C TYR A 102 -14.93 1.03 2.01
N ASN A 103 -15.95 0.18 2.09
CA ASN A 103 -17.03 0.36 3.07
C ASN A 103 -16.54 -0.06 4.46
N VAL A 104 -16.94 0.64 5.54
CA VAL A 104 -16.55 0.28 6.92
C VAL A 104 -16.77 -1.18 7.29
N LYS A 105 -17.82 -1.82 6.74
CA LYS A 105 -18.09 -3.25 6.96
C LYS A 105 -16.95 -4.16 6.45
N ASN A 106 -16.16 -3.68 5.50
CA ASN A 106 -15.04 -4.39 4.87
C ASN A 106 -13.67 -3.99 5.46
N GLU A 107 -13.61 -3.30 6.60
CA GLU A 107 -12.35 -2.90 7.23
C GLU A 107 -11.41 -4.08 7.50
N TYR A 108 -11.97 -5.24 7.83
CA TYR A 108 -11.20 -6.48 7.99
C TYR A 108 -10.50 -6.93 6.69
N LEU A 109 -11.12 -6.75 5.52
CA LEU A 109 -10.50 -7.04 4.22
C LEU A 109 -9.38 -6.06 3.89
N PHE A 110 -9.54 -4.79 4.28
CA PHE A 110 -8.47 -3.81 4.16
C PHE A 110 -7.26 -4.19 5.02
N LEU A 111 -7.49 -4.68 6.25
CA LEU A 111 -6.41 -5.21 7.10
C LEU A 111 -5.70 -6.41 6.47
N TYR A 112 -6.44 -7.35 5.86
CA TYR A 112 -5.83 -8.49 5.16
C TYR A 112 -4.98 -8.01 3.99
N LEU A 113 -5.44 -7.01 3.25
CA LEU A 113 -4.70 -6.38 2.17
C LEU A 113 -3.41 -5.71 2.66
N GLU A 114 -3.45 -5.04 3.82
CA GLU A 114 -2.25 -4.47 4.47
C GLU A 114 -1.23 -5.56 4.81
N ILE A 115 -1.67 -6.66 5.42
CA ILE A 115 -0.80 -7.79 5.77
C ILE A 115 -0.14 -8.39 4.51
N MET A 116 -0.93 -8.59 3.45
CA MET A 116 -0.43 -9.06 2.16
C MET A 116 0.58 -8.08 1.55
N PHE A 117 0.31 -6.78 1.62
CA PHE A 117 1.23 -5.72 1.18
C PHE A 117 2.54 -5.77 1.94
N TRP A 118 2.51 -5.82 3.28
CA TRP A 118 3.71 -5.87 4.11
C TRP A 118 4.55 -7.10 3.81
N ASN A 119 3.93 -8.29 3.65
CA ASN A 119 4.67 -9.50 3.31
C ASN A 119 5.24 -9.46 1.88
N LYS A 120 4.47 -8.98 0.89
CA LYS A 120 4.89 -8.93 -0.51
C LYS A 120 6.06 -8.00 -0.74
N TYR A 121 6.03 -6.81 -0.15
CA TYR A 121 7.06 -5.78 -0.33
C TYR A 121 8.07 -5.72 0.82
N LYS A 122 7.93 -6.60 1.82
CA LYS A 122 8.77 -6.66 3.03
C LYS A 122 8.91 -5.28 3.67
N VAL A 123 7.75 -4.69 3.96
CA VAL A 123 7.63 -3.33 4.52
C VAL A 123 7.44 -3.41 6.03
N VAL A 124 8.14 -2.55 6.76
CA VAL A 124 7.91 -2.27 8.19
C VAL A 124 7.30 -0.88 8.26
N TYR A 125 6.00 -0.79 8.51
CA TYR A 125 5.28 0.49 8.44
C TYR A 125 5.47 1.39 9.66
N ASN A 126 5.95 0.85 10.79
CA ASN A 126 6.18 1.60 12.02
C ASN A 126 7.53 1.21 12.64
N HIS A 127 8.31 2.19 13.07
CA HIS A 127 9.64 1.99 13.62
C HIS A 127 10.14 3.21 14.39
N THR A 128 11.16 3.02 15.22
CA THR A 128 11.71 4.04 16.12
C THR A 128 12.44 5.21 15.43
N LEU A 129 12.59 5.20 14.11
CA LEU A 129 13.26 6.30 13.37
C LEU A 129 12.28 7.36 12.84
N GLN A 130 10.97 7.10 12.89
CA GLN A 130 9.98 8.03 12.37
C GLN A 130 10.04 9.38 13.10
N ASN A 131 9.87 10.45 12.32
CA ASN A 131 9.89 11.83 12.79
C ASN A 131 11.20 12.24 13.51
N LYS A 132 12.34 11.73 13.05
CA LYS A 132 13.67 12.07 13.60
C LYS A 132 14.55 12.79 12.59
N GLU A 133 15.36 13.71 13.11
CA GLU A 133 16.49 14.27 12.38
C GLU A 133 17.71 13.37 12.58
N ILE A 134 18.45 13.10 11.49
CA ILE A 134 19.63 12.23 11.49
C ILE A 134 20.76 12.84 10.67
N ASP A 135 21.99 12.46 10.96
CA ASP A 135 23.15 12.73 10.13
C ASP A 135 23.21 11.74 8.96
N VAL A 136 23.38 12.26 7.74
CA VAL A 136 23.50 11.49 6.51
C VAL A 136 24.68 11.97 5.67
N ARG A 137 25.42 11.04 5.09
CA ARG A 137 26.54 11.33 4.18
C ARG A 137 26.08 11.39 2.72
N ARG A 138 26.28 12.53 2.05
CA ARG A 138 26.10 12.69 0.59
C ARG A 138 27.14 11.88 -0.19
N SER A 139 26.90 11.68 -1.48
CA SER A 139 27.89 11.09 -2.39
C SER A 139 29.19 11.90 -2.48
N SER A 140 29.14 13.21 -2.20
CA SER A 140 30.30 14.10 -2.09
C SER A 140 31.14 13.85 -0.83
N GLY A 141 30.68 13.02 0.11
CA GLY A 141 31.33 12.79 1.40
C GLY A 141 30.93 13.78 2.50
N VAL A 142 30.22 14.85 2.17
CA VAL A 142 29.70 15.83 3.14
C VAL A 142 28.63 15.16 4.01
N VAL A 143 28.71 15.37 5.32
CA VAL A 143 27.67 14.96 6.28
C VAL A 143 26.79 16.17 6.56
N GLU A 144 25.48 15.95 6.49
CA GLU A 144 24.47 16.97 6.77
C GLU A 144 23.28 16.36 7.50
N LYS A 145 22.40 17.22 8.00
CA LYS A 145 21.13 16.81 8.61
C LYS A 145 20.08 16.46 7.55
N ALA A 146 19.37 15.38 7.80
CA ALA A 146 18.20 14.95 7.05
C ALA A 146 17.07 14.58 8.01
N PHE A 147 15.83 14.64 7.53
CA PHE A 147 14.66 14.29 8.31
C PHE A 147 14.01 13.00 7.81
N ILE A 148 13.74 12.06 8.71
CA ILE A 148 12.90 10.89 8.46
C ILE A 148 11.48 11.28 8.84
N GLY A 149 10.57 11.31 7.86
CA GLY A 149 9.15 11.56 8.09
C GLY A 149 8.41 10.38 8.73
N ASP A 150 7.09 10.41 8.63
CA ASP A 150 6.23 9.29 8.99
C ASP A 150 6.16 8.27 7.84
N TYR A 151 7.32 7.71 7.52
CA TYR A 151 7.50 6.75 6.44
C TYR A 151 7.81 5.37 7.00
N GLY A 152 7.43 4.30 6.30
CA GLY A 152 7.89 2.95 6.59
C GLY A 152 9.32 2.67 6.12
N LEU A 153 9.84 1.51 6.52
CA LEU A 153 11.05 0.89 5.98
C LEU A 153 10.66 -0.13 4.92
N ARG A 154 11.50 -0.31 3.90
CA ARG A 154 11.35 -1.40 2.94
C ARG A 154 12.62 -2.20 2.73
N TRP A 155 12.49 -3.49 2.51
CA TRP A 155 13.63 -4.31 2.13
C TRP A 155 14.10 -4.02 0.70
N SER A 156 15.41 -4.00 0.50
CA SER A 156 16.04 -3.94 -0.81
C SER A 156 16.82 -5.22 -1.09
N ASN A 157 16.32 -6.04 -2.02
CA ASN A 157 17.04 -7.24 -2.47
C ASN A 157 18.44 -6.92 -3.02
N ARG A 158 18.60 -5.75 -3.67
CA ARG A 158 19.89 -5.32 -4.23
C ARG A 158 20.92 -5.00 -3.14
N LYS A 159 20.47 -4.41 -2.03
CA LYS A 159 21.34 -4.04 -0.90
C LYS A 159 21.39 -5.12 0.18
N ASN A 160 20.49 -6.10 0.11
CA ASN A 160 20.24 -7.09 1.13
C ASN A 160 20.04 -6.45 2.51
N GLU A 161 19.26 -5.36 2.54
CA GLU A 161 19.08 -4.52 3.72
C GLU A 161 17.79 -3.69 3.64
N PHE A 162 17.27 -3.27 4.80
CA PHE A 162 16.21 -2.27 4.90
C PHE A 162 16.71 -0.87 4.51
N LEU A 163 15.85 -0.17 3.77
CA LEU A 163 16.01 1.22 3.39
C LEU A 163 15.00 2.09 4.14
N VAL A 164 15.43 3.29 4.50
CA VAL A 164 14.57 4.36 5.01
C VAL A 164 14.63 5.55 4.05
N LYS A 165 13.49 6.21 3.88
CA LYS A 165 13.39 7.47 3.13
C LYS A 165 13.78 8.64 4.04
N VAL A 166 14.67 9.48 3.54
CA VAL A 166 15.12 10.72 4.19
C VAL A 166 14.84 11.91 3.30
N LEU A 167 14.60 13.05 3.94
CA LEU A 167 14.30 14.33 3.32
C LEU A 167 15.41 15.34 3.65
N PHE A 168 15.91 16.03 2.63
CA PHE A 168 16.87 17.12 2.73
C PHE A 168 16.24 18.44 2.30
N GLU A 169 16.96 19.56 2.51
CA GLU A 169 16.69 20.86 1.88
C GLU A 169 15.21 21.29 2.02
N ASP A 170 14.78 21.64 3.24
CA ASP A 170 13.39 22.01 3.56
C ASP A 170 12.33 20.99 3.12
N LYS A 171 12.71 19.70 3.12
CA LYS A 171 11.86 18.55 2.75
C LYS A 171 11.55 18.45 1.25
N THR A 172 12.37 19.03 0.39
CA THR A 172 12.15 19.03 -1.07
C THR A 172 12.92 17.95 -1.82
N LEU A 173 14.06 17.50 -1.28
CA LEU A 173 14.87 16.45 -1.88
C LEU A 173 14.74 15.15 -1.09
N GLU A 174 14.36 14.08 -1.79
CA GLU A 174 14.10 12.77 -1.17
C GLU A 174 15.15 11.74 -1.58
N LYS A 175 15.57 10.89 -0.63
CA LYS A 175 16.52 9.81 -0.91
C LYS A 175 16.24 8.58 -0.05
N HIS A 176 16.55 7.41 -0.58
CA HIS A 176 16.59 6.18 0.20
C HIS A 176 18.02 5.88 0.65
N ILE A 177 18.21 5.60 1.95
CA ILE A 177 19.49 5.20 2.54
C ILE A 177 19.32 3.91 3.33
N THR A 178 20.40 3.15 3.53
CA THR A 178 20.33 1.89 4.28
C THR A 178 20.38 2.12 5.79
N LEU A 179 19.83 1.19 6.58
CA LEU A 179 19.87 1.28 8.04
C LEU A 179 21.31 1.25 8.60
N LEU A 180 22.23 0.53 7.96
CA LEU A 180 23.65 0.54 8.30
C LEU A 180 24.22 1.96 8.24
N GLN A 181 23.93 2.69 7.15
CA GLN A 181 24.41 4.07 7.00
C GLN A 181 23.83 4.99 8.08
N VAL A 182 22.56 4.77 8.46
CA VAL A 182 21.96 5.49 9.60
C VAL A 182 22.71 5.17 10.88
N LYS A 183 22.96 3.89 11.16
CA LYS A 183 23.61 3.44 12.40
C LYS A 183 25.08 3.87 12.52
N GLU A 184 25.81 3.88 11.41
CA GLU A 184 27.20 4.35 11.35
C GLU A 184 27.34 5.83 11.71
N LEU A 185 26.39 6.65 11.27
CA LEU A 185 26.44 8.11 11.47
C LEU A 185 25.67 8.57 12.72
N ASN A 186 24.76 7.74 13.23
CA ASN A 186 23.90 8.04 14.37
C ASN A 186 23.93 6.84 15.36
N PRO A 187 25.10 6.49 15.92
CA PRO A 187 25.28 5.28 16.73
C PRO A 187 24.41 5.26 18.00
N GLU A 188 24.03 6.42 18.51
CA GLU A 188 23.15 6.61 19.67
C GLU A 188 21.69 6.24 19.40
N LEU A 189 21.27 6.21 18.13
CA LEU A 189 19.89 5.87 17.80
C LEU A 189 19.62 4.39 17.96
N GLU A 190 18.56 4.09 18.70
CA GLU A 190 17.92 2.79 18.70
C GLU A 190 17.05 2.66 17.45
N ILE A 191 17.31 1.62 16.65
CA ILE A 191 16.62 1.35 15.40
C ILE A 191 15.86 0.04 15.59
N LYS A 192 14.54 0.10 15.72
CA LYS A 192 13.70 -1.09 15.95
C LYS A 192 12.41 -1.03 15.15
N PRO A 193 11.96 -2.15 14.57
CA PRO A 193 10.61 -2.26 14.04
C PRO A 193 9.60 -2.27 15.20
N ILE A 194 8.45 -1.65 14.99
CA ILE A 194 7.29 -1.74 15.90
C ILE A 194 6.25 -2.58 15.17
N ILE A 195 5.99 -3.77 15.70
CA ILE A 195 5.08 -4.74 15.09
C ILE A 195 3.87 -4.87 16.00
N ASP A 196 2.69 -4.52 15.49
CA ASP A 196 1.42 -4.72 16.20
C ASP A 196 1.18 -6.22 16.45
N ASP A 197 0.45 -6.59 17.50
CA ASP A 197 -0.09 -7.95 17.63
C ASP A 197 -1.53 -7.94 17.10
N ILE A 198 -1.77 -8.68 16.02
CA ILE A 198 -3.08 -8.75 15.36
C ILE A 198 -3.68 -10.12 15.63
N GLU A 199 -4.84 -10.14 16.30
CA GLU A 199 -5.59 -11.33 16.66
C GLU A 199 -6.72 -11.62 15.65
N ASP A 200 -7.33 -12.79 15.74
CA ASP A 200 -8.53 -13.20 14.96
C ASP A 200 -8.36 -13.17 13.42
N LEU A 201 -7.16 -13.44 12.92
CA LEU A 201 -6.90 -13.59 11.49
C LEU A 201 -7.32 -14.97 10.97
N PRO A 202 -7.91 -15.08 9.77
CA PRO A 202 -8.13 -16.38 9.13
C PRO A 202 -6.78 -17.03 8.81
N ASP A 203 -6.72 -18.36 8.85
CA ASP A 203 -5.47 -19.14 8.78
C ASP A 203 -4.51 -18.67 7.68
N TRP A 204 -5.02 -18.50 6.46
CA TRP A 204 -4.20 -18.07 5.32
C TRP A 204 -3.61 -16.66 5.46
N VAL A 205 -4.27 -15.73 6.17
CA VAL A 205 -3.72 -14.39 6.46
C VAL A 205 -2.72 -14.50 7.60
N ASN A 206 -3.01 -15.33 8.60
CA ASN A 206 -2.10 -15.54 9.72
C ASN A 206 -0.77 -16.17 9.29
N GLU A 207 -0.80 -17.07 8.30
CA GLU A 207 0.41 -17.62 7.65
C GLU A 207 1.26 -16.50 7.03
N ILE A 208 0.66 -15.67 6.16
CA ILE A 208 1.31 -14.53 5.51
C ILE A 208 1.89 -13.56 6.55
N TYR A 209 1.14 -13.31 7.62
CA TYR A 209 1.57 -12.41 8.69
C TYR A 209 2.74 -12.97 9.49
N SER A 210 2.70 -14.27 9.81
CA SER A 210 3.76 -14.96 10.51
C SER A 210 5.05 -15.02 9.69
N GLU A 211 4.95 -15.28 8.39
CA GLU A 211 6.08 -15.21 7.46
C GLU A 211 6.72 -13.82 7.45
N TRP A 212 5.91 -12.76 7.41
CA TRP A 212 6.41 -11.40 7.43
C TRP A 212 7.12 -11.07 8.77
N LYS A 213 6.53 -11.45 9.91
CA LYS A 213 7.15 -11.26 11.24
C LYS A 213 8.48 -12.02 11.34
N GLN A 214 8.51 -13.26 10.89
CA GLN A 214 9.73 -14.06 10.89
C GLN A 214 10.81 -13.45 10.00
N PHE A 215 10.45 -13.00 8.79
CA PHE A 215 11.39 -12.32 7.91
C PHE A 215 12.01 -11.10 8.57
N ILE A 216 11.21 -10.25 9.23
CA ILE A 216 11.74 -9.07 9.94
C ILE A 216 12.69 -9.51 11.05
N LYS A 217 12.30 -10.48 11.88
CA LYS A 217 13.13 -10.98 12.99
C LYS A 217 14.49 -11.48 12.52
N GLU A 218 14.54 -12.14 11.37
CA GLU A 218 15.79 -12.70 10.81
C GLU A 218 16.69 -11.64 10.15
N ASN A 219 16.09 -10.60 9.58
CA ASN A 219 16.79 -9.64 8.71
C ASN A 219 17.01 -8.26 9.37
N PHE A 220 16.36 -7.97 10.48
CA PHE A 220 16.54 -6.72 11.23
C PHE A 220 17.61 -6.91 12.32
N LYS A 221 18.81 -6.36 12.10
CA LYS A 221 20.01 -6.62 12.92
C LYS A 221 20.63 -5.35 13.53
N TYR A 222 19.80 -4.46 14.08
CA TYR A 222 20.23 -3.17 14.63
C TYR A 222 19.55 -2.81 15.95
#